data_AF-A0A358MPL0-F1
#
_entry.id   AF-A0A358MPL0-F1
#
_cell.length_a   1.000
_cell.length_b   1.000
_cell.length_c   1.000
_cell.angle_alpha   90.00
_cell.angle_beta   90.00
_cell.angle_gamma   90.00
#
_symmetry.space_group_name_H-M   'P 1'
#
loop_
_entity.id
_entity.type
_entity.pdbx_description
1 polymer ?
#
loop_
_entity_poly.entity_id
_entity_poly.type
_entity_poly.pdbx_seq_one_letter_code
_entity_poly.pdbx_strand_id
1 'polypeptide(L)'
;MSITIEQIDHLAHLARLELTSVEKKKYQKDISAILEYVKKIQEIHEKTPKIIMPTGADSVVRADIVANCPDDEREAIINAFPEKERNLNKVKAVFE
;
A
#
# COMPACT_ATOMS: atom_id res chain seq x y z
N MET A 1 14.31 -4.64 19.98
CA MET A 1 12.98 -5.25 20.21
C MET A 1 12.76 -6.25 19.07
N SER A 2 12.46 -7.52 19.35
CA SER A 2 12.38 -8.54 18.28
C SER A 2 10.93 -8.76 17.85
N ILE A 3 10.66 -8.68 16.54
CA ILE A 3 9.38 -9.09 15.97
C ILE A 3 9.34 -10.63 15.89
N THR A 4 8.17 -11.24 16.10
CA THR A 4 8.00 -12.70 15.99
C THR A 4 7.65 -13.11 14.57
N ILE A 5 7.76 -14.40 14.25
CA ILE A 5 7.40 -14.92 12.92
C ILE A 5 5.89 -14.77 12.69
N GLU A 6 5.07 -14.94 13.73
CA GLU A 6 3.61 -14.76 13.66
C GLU A 6 3.25 -13.31 13.32
N GLN A 7 4.02 -12.34 13.82
CA GLN A 7 3.85 -10.94 13.48
C GLN A 7 4.27 -10.64 12.03
N ILE A 8 5.31 -11.31 11.52
CA ILE A 8 5.66 -11.24 10.09
C ILE A 8 4.54 -11.80 9.22
N ASP A 9 3.94 -12.93 9.62
CA ASP A 9 2.83 -13.54 8.90
C ASP A 9 1.58 -12.65 8.91
N HIS A 10 1.30 -12.01 10.04
CA HIS A 10 0.23 -11.04 10.14
C HIS A 10 0.44 -9.83 9.22
N LEU A 11 1.66 -9.28 9.18
CA LEU A 11 2.00 -8.16 8.29
C LEU A 11 1.93 -8.58 6.82
N ALA A 12 2.42 -9.77 6.46
CA ALA A 12 2.36 -10.31 5.12
C ALA A 12 0.91 -10.48 4.65
N HIS A 13 0.03 -10.98 5.52
CA HIS A 13 -1.40 -11.09 5.23
C HIS A 13 -2.04 -9.72 4.95
N LEU A 14 -1.76 -8.71 5.79
CA LEU A 14 -2.26 -7.35 5.59
C LEU A 14 -1.78 -6.72 4.28
N ALA A 15 -0.52 -6.98 3.91
CA ALA A 15 0.09 -6.49 2.68
C ALA A 15 -0.24 -7.35 1.42
N ARG A 16 -1.02 -8.44 1.58
CA ARG A 16 -1.32 -9.42 0.52
C ARG A 16 -0.06 -10.01 -0.13
N LEU A 17 0.96 -10.29 0.69
CA LEU A 17 2.21 -10.92 0.28
C LEU A 17 2.25 -12.38 0.74
N GLU A 18 2.53 -13.28 -0.19
CA GLU A 18 2.86 -14.67 0.13
C GLU A 18 4.36 -14.80 0.38
N LEU A 19 4.74 -15.32 1.55
CA LEU A 19 6.14 -15.43 1.96
C LEU A 19 6.53 -16.89 2.22
N THR A 20 7.68 -17.28 1.68
CA THR A 20 8.29 -18.57 1.99
C THR A 20 8.86 -18.59 3.41
N SER A 21 9.06 -19.78 3.99
CA SER A 21 9.66 -19.92 5.32
C SER A 21 11.07 -19.32 5.42
N VAL A 22 11.83 -19.30 4.32
CA VAL A 22 13.17 -18.70 4.26
C VAL A 22 13.07 -17.18 4.32
N GLU A 23 12.15 -16.58 3.55
CA GLU A 23 11.90 -15.14 3.56
C GLU A 23 11.36 -14.66 4.90
N LYS A 24 10.47 -15.42 5.54
CA LYS A 24 9.97 -15.08 6.89
C LYS A 24 11.11 -14.93 7.91
N LYS A 25 12.06 -15.86 7.92
CA LYS A 25 13.24 -15.79 8.81
C LYS A 25 14.14 -14.61 8.48
N LYS A 26 14.34 -14.34 7.18
CA LYS A 26 15.13 -13.20 6.71
C LYS A 26 14.48 -11.88 7.15
N TYR A 27 13.20 -11.69 6.83
CA TYR A 27 12.46 -10.46 7.16
C TYR A 27 12.28 -10.26 8.65
N GLN A 28 12.17 -11.33 9.44
CA GLN A 28 12.20 -11.21 10.90
C GLN A 28 13.48 -10.50 11.38
N LYS A 29 14.65 -10.90 10.86
CA LYS A 29 15.93 -10.29 11.21
C LYS A 29 16.02 -8.85 10.70
N ASP A 30 15.68 -8.63 9.43
CA ASP A 30 15.81 -7.33 8.77
C ASP A 30 14.88 -6.29 9.40
N ILE A 31 13.60 -6.64 9.62
CA ILE A 31 12.62 -5.75 10.26
C ILE A 31 12.98 -5.48 11.72
N SER A 32 13.49 -6.48 12.46
CA SER A 32 13.96 -6.23 13.84
C SER A 32 15.10 -5.21 13.87
N ALA A 33 16.04 -5.27 12.91
CA ALA A 33 17.13 -4.30 12.81
C ALA A 33 16.62 -2.90 12.43
N ILE A 34 15.66 -2.81 11.50
CA ILE A 34 15.03 -1.54 11.11
C ILE A 34 14.29 -0.91 12.30
N LEU A 35 13.50 -1.70 13.04
CA LEU A 35 12.77 -1.21 14.21
C LEU A 35 13.72 -0.70 15.30
N GLU A 36 14.85 -1.37 15.51
CA GLU A 36 15.88 -0.91 16.45
C GLU A 36 16.51 0.41 15.97
N TYR A 37 16.75 0.56 14.67
CA TYR A 37 17.25 1.83 14.11
C TYR A 37 16.24 2.97 14.25
N VAL A 38 14.96 2.73 13.91
CA VAL A 38 13.87 3.71 14.00
C VAL A 38 13.60 4.12 15.45
N LYS A 39 13.90 3.26 16.42
CA LYS A 39 13.76 3.57 17.85
C LYS A 39 14.55 4.81 18.29
N LYS A 40 15.63 5.17 17.58
CA LYS A 40 16.38 6.41 17.84
C LYS A 40 15.51 7.67 17.77
N ILE A 41 14.41 7.66 17.01
CA ILE A 41 13.46 8.77 16.96
C ILE A 41 12.80 9.02 18.33
N GLN A 42 12.68 7.99 19.18
CA GLN A 42 12.12 8.12 20.53
C GLN A 42 13.02 8.92 21.48
N GLU A 43 14.30 9.13 21.15
CA GLU A 43 15.24 9.96 21.93
C GLU A 43 14.97 11.45 21.75
N ILE A 44 14.16 11.84 20.76
CA ILE A 44 13.74 13.20 20.52
C ILE A 44 12.62 13.55 21.50
N HIS A 45 12.92 14.42 22.48
CA HIS A 45 11.98 14.83 23.53
C HIS A 45 11.08 16.01 23.12
N GLU A 46 11.32 16.60 21.94
CA GLU A 46 10.60 17.76 21.45
C GLU A 46 9.32 17.34 20.71
N LYS A 47 8.18 17.88 21.17
CA LYS A 47 6.91 17.73 20.44
C LYS A 47 6.91 18.66 19.24
N THR A 48 7.29 18.15 18.08
CA THR A 48 7.14 18.87 16.81
C THR A 48 5.69 18.81 16.34
N PRO A 49 5.12 19.89 15.78
CA PRO A 49 3.81 19.83 15.13
C PRO A 49 3.85 18.83 13.97
N LYS A 50 2.76 18.08 13.78
CA LYS A 50 2.65 17.14 12.65
C LYS A 50 2.60 17.94 11.36
N ILE A 51 3.53 17.67 10.45
CA ILE A 51 3.50 18.23 9.10
C ILE A 51 2.52 17.39 8.29
N ILE A 52 1.33 17.94 8.02
CA ILE A 52 0.28 17.28 7.22
C ILE A 52 0.57 17.47 5.73
N MET A 53 1.05 18.65 5.37
CA MET A 53 1.37 19.02 4.00
C MET A 53 2.48 20.08 4.03
N PRO A 54 3.61 19.86 3.35
CA PRO A 54 4.77 20.73 3.44
C PRO A 54 4.57 22.08 2.73
N THR A 55 3.65 22.17 1.76
CA THR A 55 3.43 23.36 0.93
C THR A 55 2.42 24.35 1.51
N GLY A 56 1.61 23.94 2.49
CA GLY A 56 0.55 24.80 3.04
C GLY A 56 -0.61 25.10 2.08
N ALA A 57 -0.78 24.32 0.99
CA ALA A 57 -1.87 24.51 0.03
C ALA A 57 -3.27 24.22 0.60
N ASP A 58 -4.20 25.15 0.41
CA ASP A 58 -5.58 24.96 0.83
C ASP A 58 -6.27 23.81 0.07
N SER A 59 -7.34 23.29 0.67
CA SER A 59 -8.21 22.31 0.02
C SER A 59 -8.75 22.85 -1.31
N VAL A 60 -8.47 22.13 -2.40
CA VAL A 60 -8.95 22.46 -3.74
C VAL A 60 -10.19 21.64 -4.06
N VAL A 61 -11.27 22.31 -4.45
CA VAL A 61 -12.51 21.67 -4.91
C VAL A 61 -12.54 21.58 -6.43
N ARG A 62 -13.06 20.47 -6.95
CA ARG A 62 -13.34 20.30 -8.39
C ARG A 62 -14.77 20.79 -8.68
N ALA A 63 -14.94 21.55 -9.76
CA ALA A 63 -16.27 21.94 -10.24
C ALA A 63 -17.10 20.71 -10.67
N ASP A 64 -18.41 20.76 -10.45
CA ASP A 64 -19.32 19.68 -10.84
C ASP A 64 -19.68 19.74 -12.34
N ILE A 65 -18.69 19.42 -13.17
CA ILE A 65 -18.82 19.38 -14.63
C ILE A 65 -18.65 17.93 -15.07
N VAL A 66 -19.52 17.49 -15.98
CA VAL A 66 -19.45 16.15 -16.59
C VAL A 66 -18.24 16.09 -17.52
N ALA A 67 -17.36 15.12 -17.27
CA ALA A 67 -16.27 14.76 -18.18
C ALA A 67 -16.56 13.36 -18.74
N ASN A 68 -16.79 13.27 -20.04
CA ASN A 68 -16.97 11.98 -20.72
C ASN A 68 -15.61 11.30 -20.90
N CYS A 69 -15.58 9.97 -20.74
CA CYS A 69 -14.39 9.17 -21.04
C CYS A 69 -14.31 8.94 -22.56
N PRO A 70 -13.23 9.36 -23.24
CA PRO A 70 -12.99 9.04 -24.65
C PRO A 70 -12.94 7.52 -24.91
N ASP A 71 -13.36 7.09 -26.10
CA ASP A 71 -13.42 5.67 -26.44
C ASP A 71 -12.01 5.02 -26.47
N ASP A 72 -10.99 5.77 -26.89
CA ASP A 72 -9.60 5.33 -26.93
C ASP A 72 -9.02 5.12 -25.52
N GLU A 73 -9.33 6.00 -24.56
CA GLU A 73 -8.95 5.81 -23.15
C GLU A 73 -9.61 4.56 -22.57
N ARG A 74 -10.90 4.36 -22.85
CA ARG A 74 -11.65 3.19 -22.42
C ARG A 74 -11.05 1.90 -22.99
N GLU A 75 -10.70 1.88 -24.27
CA GLU A 75 -10.07 0.74 -24.92
C GLU A 75 -8.67 0.46 -24.34
N ALA A 76 -7.88 1.50 -24.07
CA ALA A 76 -6.57 1.38 -23.44
C ALA A 76 -6.66 0.69 -22.07
N ILE A 77 -7.65 1.06 -21.25
CA ILE A 77 -7.89 0.44 -19.94
C ILE A 77 -8.26 -1.04 -20.10
N ILE A 78 -9.19 -1.37 -21.00
CA ILE A 78 -9.61 -2.76 -21.23
C ILE A 78 -8.44 -3.63 -21.71
N ASN A 79 -7.55 -3.07 -22.53
CA ASN A 79 -6.36 -3.77 -23.01
C ASN A 79 -5.27 -3.92 -21.93
N ALA A 80 -5.33 -3.15 -20.84
CA ALA A 80 -4.44 -3.29 -19.70
C ALA A 80 -4.88 -4.38 -18.70
N PHE A 81 -6.05 -5.01 -18.90
CA PHE A 81 -6.52 -6.07 -18.00
C PHE A 81 -5.68 -7.34 -18.11
N PRO A 82 -5.31 -7.98 -16.99
CA PRO A 82 -4.59 -9.27 -17.02
C PRO A 82 -5.38 -10.38 -17.71
N GLU A 83 -6.69 -10.46 -17.43
CA GLU A 83 -7.63 -11.36 -18.09
C GLU A 83 -8.93 -10.59 -18.34
N LYS A 84 -9.49 -10.71 -19.55
CA LYS A 84 -10.72 -10.01 -19.92
C LYS A 84 -11.78 -10.99 -20.41
N GLU A 85 -13.02 -10.70 -20.04
CA GLU A 85 -14.20 -11.34 -20.61
C GLU A 85 -15.12 -10.26 -21.16
N ARG A 86 -15.24 -10.18 -22.49
CA ARG A 86 -15.90 -9.08 -23.19
C ARG A 86 -15.26 -7.74 -22.78
N ASN A 87 -16.04 -6.85 -22.15
CA ASN A 87 -15.61 -5.52 -21.70
C ASN A 87 -15.37 -5.45 -20.18
N LEU A 88 -15.17 -6.60 -19.52
CA LEU A 88 -15.00 -6.71 -18.07
C LEU A 88 -13.63 -7.27 -17.71
N ASN A 89 -13.05 -6.78 -16.63
CA ASN A 89 -11.86 -7.37 -16.02
C ASN A 89 -12.27 -8.64 -15.29
N LYS A 90 -11.76 -9.79 -15.75
CA LYS A 90 -12.11 -11.09 -15.20
C LYS A 90 -11.21 -11.38 -14.01
N VAL A 91 -11.83 -11.66 -12.87
CA VAL A 91 -11.16 -12.01 -11.62
C VAL A 91 -11.76 -13.29 -11.05
N LYS A 92 -11.04 -13.93 -10.13
CA LYS A 92 -11.62 -15.02 -9.33
C LYS A 92 -12.80 -14.47 -8.54
N ALA A 93 -13.90 -15.22 -8.53
CA ALA A 93 -15.06 -14.85 -7.76
C ALA A 93 -14.69 -14.75 -6.27
N VAL A 94 -15.17 -13.70 -5.61
CA VAL A 94 -14.97 -13.47 -4.19
C VAL A 94 -16.26 -13.93 -3.50
N PHE A 95 -16.19 -15.10 -2.87
CA PHE A 95 -17.24 -15.64 -2.01
C PHE A 95 -16.69 -15.77 -0.60
N GLU A 96 -17.56 -15.62 0.40
CA GLU A 96 -17.24 -15.89 1.81
C GLU A 96 -17.15 -17.39 2.10
#